data_AF-A0A0M4GRI4-F1
#
_entry.id   AF-A0A0M4GRI4-F1
#
_cell.length_a   1.000
_cell.length_b   1.000
_cell.length_c   1.000
_cell.angle_alpha   90.00
_cell.angle_beta   90.00
_cell.angle_gamma   90.00
#
_symmetry.space_group_name_H-M   'P 1'
#
loop_
_entity.id
_entity.type
_entity.pdbx_description
1 polymer ?
#
loop_
_entity_poly.entity_id
_entity_poly.type
_entity_poly.pdbx_seq_one_letter_code
_entity_poly.pdbx_strand_id
1 'polypeptide(L)' 'MGKKEPFNDAIDHFNKIEGNPAHAVSTDWSKLPKPIRWIGYFMFGFIGVGGFIVLVLTLID' A
#
# COMPACT_ATOMS: atom_id res chain seq x y z
N MET A 1 -7.43 11.40 -7.91
CA MET A 1 -6.66 11.47 -9.18
C MET A 1 -7.53 10.88 -10.28
N GLY A 2 -7.89 11.67 -11.28
CA GLY A 2 -8.76 11.21 -12.38
C GLY A 2 -8.07 10.16 -13.25
N LYS A 3 -8.80 9.14 -13.68
CA LYS A 3 -8.34 8.16 -14.67
C LYS A 3 -7.98 8.93 -15.94
N LYS A 4 -6.71 8.89 -16.35
CA LYS A 4 -6.27 9.41 -17.64
C LYS A 4 -6.55 8.33 -18.68
N GLU A 5 -7.39 8.63 -19.65
CA GLU A 5 -7.61 7.72 -20.79
C GLU A 5 -6.33 7.64 -21.64
N PRO A 6 -6.00 6.46 -22.18
CA PRO A 6 -4.82 6.28 -23.01
C PRO A 6 -4.98 7.11 -24.29
N PHE A 7 -3.90 7.77 -24.71
CA PHE A 7 -3.89 8.60 -25.92
C PHE A 7 -4.07 7.79 -27.21
N ASN A 8 -3.73 6.49 -27.19
CA ASN A 8 -3.87 5.59 -28.32
C ASN A 8 -3.93 4.11 -27.86
N ASP A 9 -4.23 3.22 -28.81
CA ASP A 9 -4.36 1.77 -28.59
C ASP A 9 -3.06 1.10 -28.13
N ALA A 10 -1.90 1.59 -28.55
CA ALA A 10 -0.62 1.06 -28.10
C ALA A 10 -0.45 1.28 -26.59
N ILE A 11 -0.73 2.49 -26.11
CA ILE A 11 -0.68 2.84 -24.68
C ILE A 11 -1.77 2.09 -23.90
N ASP A 12 -2.95 1.86 -24.47
CA ASP A 12 -3.97 1.00 -23.83
C ASP A 12 -3.48 -0.45 -23.68
N HIS A 13 -2.90 -1.02 -24.73
CA HIS A 13 -2.31 -2.37 -24.70
C HIS A 13 -1.20 -2.48 -23.66
N PHE A 14 -0.28 -1.52 -23.61
CA PHE A 14 0.77 -1.45 -22.57
C PHE A 14 0.16 -1.36 -21.16
N ASN A 15 -0.88 -0.55 -20.96
CA ASN A 15 -1.54 -0.43 -19.66
C ASN A 15 -2.26 -1.71 -19.23
N LYS A 16 -2.88 -2.44 -20.18
CA LYS A 16 -3.80 -3.55 -19.91
C LYS A 16 -3.14 -4.93 -19.95
N ILE A 17 -2.20 -5.15 -20.87
CA ILE A 17 -1.58 -6.47 -21.11
C ILE A 17 -0.20 -6.54 -20.47
N GLU A 18 0.66 -5.56 -20.74
CA GLU A 18 2.03 -5.54 -20.20
C GLU A 18 2.07 -5.08 -18.74
N GLY A 19 1.00 -4.40 -18.32
CA GLY A 19 0.84 -3.91 -16.96
C GLY A 19 1.67 -2.65 -16.75
N ASN A 20 1.04 -1.49 -16.87
CA ASN A 20 1.70 -0.25 -16.51
C ASN A 20 1.89 -0.19 -14.98
N PRO A 21 3.14 -0.08 -14.47
CA PRO A 21 3.39 -0.01 -13.03
C PRO A 21 2.72 1.22 -12.38
N ALA A 22 2.36 2.26 -13.15
CA ALA A 22 1.60 3.39 -12.63
C ALA A 22 0.21 2.99 -12.09
N HIS A 23 -0.40 1.90 -12.58
CA HIS A 23 -1.65 1.35 -12.05
C HIS A 23 -1.43 0.40 -10.86
N ALA A 24 -0.25 -0.20 -10.74
CA ALA A 24 0.14 -1.02 -9.59
C ALA A 24 0.32 -0.19 -8.30
N VAL A 25 0.50 1.13 -8.45
CA VAL A 25 0.51 2.10 -7.34
C VAL A 25 -0.91 2.44 -6.84
N SER A 26 -1.96 1.81 -7.37
CA SER A 26 -3.23 1.76 -6.63
C SER A 26 -3.05 0.77 -5.48
N THR A 27 -2.64 1.29 -4.31
CA THR A 27 -2.35 0.61 -3.04
C THR A 27 -3.59 -0.06 -2.45
N ASP A 28 -4.21 -0.93 -3.23
CA ASP A 28 -5.37 -1.67 -2.81
C ASP A 28 -4.89 -2.80 -1.89
N TRP A 29 -4.93 -2.52 -0.59
CA TRP A 29 -4.56 -3.47 0.45
C TRP A 29 -5.26 -4.81 0.24
N SER A 30 -6.49 -4.78 -0.29
CA SER A 30 -7.34 -5.94 -0.61
C SER A 30 -6.86 -6.81 -1.78
N LYS A 31 -5.81 -6.39 -2.51
CA LYS A 31 -5.16 -7.18 -3.57
C LYS A 31 -3.87 -7.87 -3.14
N LEU A 32 -3.33 -7.55 -1.97
CA LEU A 32 -2.10 -8.18 -1.48
C LEU A 32 -2.33 -9.65 -1.08
N PRO A 33 -1.37 -10.57 -1.31
CA PRO A 33 -1.42 -11.94 -0.78
C PRO A 33 -1.63 -11.97 0.74
N LYS A 34 -2.38 -12.98 1.21
CA LYS A 34 -2.71 -13.15 2.63
C LYS A 34 -1.47 -13.09 3.56
N PRO A 35 -0.33 -13.74 3.24
CA PRO A 35 0.85 -13.67 4.11
C PRO A 35 1.41 -12.25 4.25
N ILE A 36 1.47 -11.49 3.15
CA ILE A 36 2.00 -10.13 3.13
C ILE A 36 1.11 -9.19 3.94
N ARG A 37 -0.21 -9.34 3.85
CA ARG A 37 -1.15 -8.60 4.72
C ARG A 37 -0.90 -8.86 6.19
N TRP A 38 -0.69 -10.11 6.56
CA TRP A 38 -0.51 -10.52 7.96
C TRP A 38 0.77 -9.92 8.54
N ILE A 39 1.86 -9.94 7.76
CA ILE A 39 3.11 -9.23 8.11
C ILE A 39 2.85 -7.73 8.26
N GLY A 40 2.11 -7.11 7.34
CA GLY A 40 1.74 -5.70 7.43
C GLY A 40 0.99 -5.37 8.73
N TYR A 41 -0.04 -6.15 9.07
CA TYR A 41 -0.78 -5.98 10.33
C TYR A 41 0.11 -6.16 11.56
N PHE A 42 1.01 -7.15 11.55
CA PHE A 42 1.96 -7.37 12.63
C PHE A 42 2.90 -6.17 12.80
N MET A 43 3.47 -5.65 11.70
CA MET A 43 4.37 -4.49 11.73
C MET A 43 3.67 -3.23 12.24
N PHE A 44 2.48 -2.91 11.70
CA PHE A 44 1.71 -1.76 12.17
C PHE A 44 1.29 -1.90 13.63
N GLY A 45 0.88 -3.10 14.06
CA GLY A 45 0.57 -3.39 15.45
C GLY A 45 1.78 -3.23 16.36
N PHE A 46 2.94 -3.79 15.98
CA PHE A 46 4.17 -3.68 16.74
C PHE A 46 4.63 -2.23 16.90
N ILE A 47 4.65 -1.46 15.81
CA ILE A 47 5.01 -0.04 15.84
C ILE A 47 4.00 0.76 16.68
N GLY A 48 2.70 0.50 16.52
CA GLY A 48 1.65 1.19 17.28
C GLY A 48 1.74 0.94 18.78
N VAL A 49 1.88 -0.33 19.19
CA VAL A 49 2.03 -0.70 20.60
C VAL A 49 3.35 -0.21 21.17
N GLY A 50 4.45 -0.41 20.46
CA GLY A 50 5.78 0.05 20.90
C GLY A 50 5.83 1.57 21.04
N GLY A 51 5.32 2.30 20.05
CA GLY A 51 5.22 3.76 20.09
C GLY A 51 4.33 4.25 21.23
N PHE A 52 3.20 3.56 21.48
CA PHE A 52 2.33 3.89 22.60
C PHE A 52 3.02 3.69 23.96
N ILE A 53 3.75 2.59 24.14
CA ILE A 53 4.52 2.34 25.36
C ILE A 53 5.56 3.44 25.57
N VAL A 54 6.33 3.78 24.55
CA VAL A 54 7.34 4.85 24.63
C VAL A 54 6.69 6.19 24.99
N LEU A 55 5.55 6.52 24.38
CA LEU A 55 4.81 7.73 24.67
C LEU A 55 4.34 7.78 26.13
N VAL A 56 3.81 6.66 26.65
CA VAL A 56 3.38 6.58 28.06
C VAL A 56 4.56 6.75 29.01
N LEU A 57 5.68 6.08 28.76
CA LEU A 57 6.89 6.22 29.59
C LEU A 57 7.40 7.66 29.59
N THR A 58 7.43 8.30 28.41
CA THR A 58 7.87 9.70 28.27
C THR A 58 6.95 10.69 28.99
N LEU A 59 5.68 10.35 29.23
CA LEU A 59 4.73 11.20 29.97
C LEU A 59 4.72 10.94 31.48
N ILE A 60 5.27 9.80 31.91
CA ILE A 60 5.35 9.41 33.34
C ILE A 60 6.68 9.87 33.96
N ASP A 61 7.76 9.89 33.17
CA ASP A 61 9.03 10.53 33.53
C ASP A 61 8.88 12.07 33.61
#